data_AF-A0A452XPA5-F1
#
_entry.id   AF-A0A452XPA5-F1
#
_cell.length_a   1.000
_cell.length_b   1.000
_cell.length_c   1.000
_cell.angle_alpha   90.00
_cell.angle_beta   90.00
_cell.angle_gamma   90.00
#
_symmetry.space_group_name_H-M   'P 1'
#
loop_
_entity.id
_entity.type
_entity.pdbx_description
1 polymer ?
#
loop_
_entity_poly.entity_id
_entity_poly.type
_entity_poly.pdbx_seq_one_letter_code
_entity_poly.pdbx_strand_id
1 'polypeptide(L)'
;MEPKRGLLKQIIGQFDSTNQLRKKGVAGTIRNCCFEADTQIQNLLSIAEYLWPALLLPVAGKKIYSEEDRSKMPPELANALSHEREAVDDSEIRERALEAIYMIVMQDDGRKAFWSVNGPRILQVGYEDEEDLKVMGAYELIGSLLVGKGEIEQDQEQGEDKPQ
;
A
#
# COMPACT_ATOMS: atom_id res chain seq x y z
N MET A 1 -3.46 2.45 -21.01
CA MET A 1 -4.85 2.37 -20.48
C MET A 1 -5.48 3.75 -20.59
N GLU A 2 -6.70 3.89 -21.11
CA GLU A 2 -7.33 5.22 -21.24
C GLU A 2 -7.78 5.77 -19.86
N PRO A 3 -7.35 6.98 -19.48
CA PRO A 3 -7.62 7.53 -18.15
C PRO A 3 -9.08 7.95 -17.90
N LYS A 4 -9.95 7.94 -18.92
CA LYS A 4 -11.28 8.58 -18.83
C LYS A 4 -12.45 7.65 -18.51
N ARG A 5 -12.26 6.33 -18.40
CA ARG A 5 -13.27 5.38 -17.88
C ARG A 5 -12.55 4.19 -17.22
N GLY A 6 -12.05 4.41 -16.01
CA GLY A 6 -11.18 3.47 -15.31
C GLY A 6 -11.90 2.17 -14.93
N LEU A 7 -11.85 1.17 -15.80
CA LEU A 7 -12.28 -0.20 -15.49
C LEU A 7 -11.59 -0.71 -14.22
N LEU A 8 -10.32 -0.35 -14.02
CA LEU A 8 -9.58 -0.67 -12.80
C LEU A 8 -10.21 -0.06 -11.54
N LYS A 9 -10.70 1.20 -11.60
CA LYS A 9 -11.45 1.83 -10.49
C LYS A 9 -12.72 1.05 -10.16
N GLN A 10 -13.46 0.58 -11.17
CA GLN A 10 -14.67 -0.22 -10.96
C GLN A 10 -14.36 -1.59 -10.35
N ILE A 11 -13.27 -2.21 -10.77
CA ILE A 11 -12.79 -3.50 -10.24
C ILE A 11 -12.31 -3.36 -8.80
N ILE A 12 -11.61 -2.27 -8.47
CA ILE A 12 -11.14 -1.99 -7.10
C ILE A 12 -12.30 -1.96 -6.11
N GLY A 13 -13.43 -1.34 -6.45
CA GLY A 13 -14.62 -1.34 -5.58
C GLY A 13 -15.22 -2.72 -5.28
N GLN A 14 -14.75 -3.78 -5.95
CA GLN A 14 -15.16 -5.16 -5.65
C GLN A 14 -14.32 -5.80 -4.53
N PHE A 15 -13.32 -5.11 -3.99
CA PHE A 15 -12.50 -5.61 -2.88
C PHE A 15 -13.31 -5.82 -1.59
N ASP A 16 -14.42 -5.09 -1.43
CA ASP A 16 -15.35 -5.22 -0.30
C ASP A 16 -16.36 -6.37 -0.43
N SER A 17 -16.32 -7.13 -1.53
CA SER A 17 -17.23 -8.25 -1.78
C SER A 17 -17.08 -9.34 -0.72
N THR A 18 -18.18 -9.84 -0.14
CA THR A 18 -18.16 -10.99 0.78
C THR A 18 -17.68 -12.30 0.14
N ASN A 19 -17.65 -12.37 -1.19
CA ASN A 19 -17.15 -13.52 -1.95
C ASN A 19 -15.62 -13.50 -2.06
N GLN A 20 -14.97 -14.49 -1.43
CA GLN A 20 -13.51 -14.64 -1.42
C GLN A 20 -12.88 -14.82 -2.81
N LEU A 21 -13.54 -15.59 -3.70
CA LEU A 21 -13.06 -15.78 -5.08
C LEU A 21 -13.02 -14.45 -5.84
N ARG A 22 -13.99 -13.57 -5.60
CA ARG A 22 -14.00 -12.23 -6.20
C ARG A 22 -12.86 -11.37 -5.66
N LYS A 23 -12.66 -11.33 -4.33
CA LYS A 23 -11.55 -10.57 -3.73
C LYS A 23 -10.20 -11.01 -4.29
N LYS A 24 -9.99 -12.32 -4.40
CA LYS A 24 -8.79 -12.92 -4.98
C LYS A 24 -8.59 -12.54 -6.44
N GLY A 25 -9.64 -12.59 -7.25
CA GLY A 25 -9.60 -12.14 -8.64
C GLY A 25 -9.25 -10.65 -8.77
N VAL A 26 -9.81 -9.81 -7.90
CA VAL A 26 -9.50 -8.37 -7.84
C VAL A 26 -8.04 -8.15 -7.44
N ALA A 27 -7.57 -8.78 -6.37
CA ALA A 27 -6.18 -8.67 -5.91
C ALA A 27 -5.18 -9.10 -7.00
N GLY A 28 -5.44 -10.22 -7.68
CA GLY A 28 -4.63 -10.67 -8.81
C GLY A 28 -4.66 -9.69 -9.99
N THR A 29 -5.82 -9.09 -10.27
CA THR A 29 -5.97 -8.08 -11.34
C THR A 29 -5.16 -6.83 -11.03
N ILE A 30 -5.26 -6.29 -9.81
CA ILE A 30 -4.51 -5.10 -9.37
C ILE A 30 -3.01 -5.39 -9.44
N ARG A 31 -2.57 -6.55 -8.91
CA ARG A 31 -1.17 -6.99 -8.98
C ARG A 31 -0.67 -7.04 -10.42
N ASN A 32 -1.45 -7.61 -11.34
CA ASN A 32 -1.06 -7.69 -12.75
C ASN A 32 -0.93 -6.30 -13.39
N CYS A 33 -1.81 -5.35 -13.07
CA CYS A 33 -1.69 -3.97 -13.54
C CYS A 33 -0.43 -3.27 -13.01
N CYS A 34 0.04 -3.63 -11.81
CA CYS A 34 1.25 -3.06 -11.22
C CYS A 34 2.55 -3.61 -11.84
N PHE A 35 2.49 -4.63 -12.70
CA PHE A 35 3.69 -5.15 -13.38
C PHE A 35 4.34 -4.13 -14.31
N GLU A 36 3.56 -3.22 -14.89
CA GLU A 36 4.04 -2.12 -15.74
C GLU A 36 4.27 -0.82 -14.95
N ALA A 37 4.45 -0.88 -13.63
CA ALA A 37 4.58 0.31 -12.79
C ALA A 37 5.76 1.21 -13.21
N ASP A 38 6.84 0.64 -13.74
CA ASP A 38 8.00 1.38 -14.26
C ASP A 38 7.65 2.39 -15.37
N THR A 39 6.65 2.09 -16.20
CA THR A 39 6.20 2.94 -17.30
C THR A 39 4.84 3.58 -17.07
N GLN A 40 4.04 3.02 -16.15
CA GLN A 40 2.65 3.41 -15.91
C GLN A 40 2.41 3.99 -14.50
N ILE A 41 3.46 4.31 -13.73
CA ILE A 41 3.31 4.79 -12.34
C ILE A 41 2.33 5.96 -12.23
N GLN A 42 2.42 6.95 -13.14
CA GLN A 42 1.53 8.11 -13.14
C GLN A 42 0.05 7.73 -13.35
N ASN A 43 -0.20 6.71 -14.17
CA ASN A 43 -1.55 6.18 -14.37
C ASN A 43 -2.07 5.43 -13.14
N LEU A 44 -1.22 4.68 -12.44
CA LEU A 44 -1.58 4.03 -11.18
C LEU A 44 -1.86 5.06 -10.08
N LEU A 45 -1.01 6.10 -9.97
CA LEU A 45 -1.17 7.16 -8.99
C LEU A 45 -2.38 8.06 -9.27
N SER A 46 -2.83 8.15 -10.52
CA SER A 46 -4.08 8.88 -10.86
C SER A 46 -5.33 8.29 -10.19
N ILE A 47 -5.27 7.03 -9.73
CA ILE A 47 -6.34 6.35 -8.99
C ILE A 47 -5.95 5.98 -7.55
N ALA A 48 -4.90 6.63 -7.01
CA ALA A 48 -4.34 6.34 -5.69
C ALA A 48 -5.37 6.34 -4.55
N GLU A 49 -6.37 7.23 -4.63
CA GLU A 49 -7.48 7.32 -3.67
C GLU A 49 -8.16 5.96 -3.45
N TYR A 50 -8.37 5.18 -4.50
CA TYR A 50 -9.02 3.85 -4.44
C TYR A 50 -7.99 2.73 -4.33
N LEU A 51 -6.82 2.91 -4.95
CA LEU A 51 -5.77 1.90 -5.00
C LEU A 51 -5.19 1.62 -3.61
N TRP A 52 -4.91 2.67 -2.83
CA TRP A 52 -4.29 2.50 -1.52
C TRP A 52 -5.17 1.75 -0.52
N PRO A 53 -6.47 2.08 -0.33
CA PRO A 53 -7.36 1.26 0.49
C PRO A 53 -7.37 -0.21 0.08
N ALA A 54 -7.48 -0.50 -1.21
CA ALA A 54 -7.53 -1.88 -1.70
C ALA A 54 -6.24 -2.68 -1.46
N LEU A 55 -5.08 -2.00 -1.46
CA LEU A 55 -3.79 -2.64 -1.24
C LEU A 55 -3.37 -2.68 0.24
N LEU A 56 -3.70 -1.66 1.02
CA LEU A 56 -3.22 -1.49 2.40
C LEU A 56 -4.15 -2.13 3.44
N LEU A 57 -5.47 -2.06 3.25
CA LEU A 57 -6.41 -2.67 4.19
C LEU A 57 -6.27 -4.19 4.38
N PRO A 58 -5.89 -4.99 3.37
CA PRO A 58 -5.66 -6.42 3.56
C PRO A 58 -4.43 -6.75 4.43
N VAL A 59 -3.51 -5.79 4.55
CA VAL A 59 -2.18 -5.96 5.14
C VAL A 59 -1.95 -5.00 6.32
N ALA A 60 -3.03 -4.47 6.90
CA ALA A 60 -2.97 -3.50 7.99
C ALA A 60 -3.03 -4.13 9.40
N GLY A 61 -3.05 -5.46 9.49
CA GLY A 61 -3.25 -6.15 10.76
C GLY A 61 -4.64 -5.91 11.36
N LYS A 62 -4.80 -6.26 12.64
CA LYS A 62 -6.09 -6.19 13.36
C LYS A 62 -6.19 -5.01 14.33
N LYS A 63 -5.07 -4.34 14.59
CA LYS A 63 -4.95 -3.31 15.63
C LYS A 63 -5.68 -2.02 15.23
N ILE A 64 -6.22 -1.34 16.24
CA ILE A 64 -6.74 0.03 16.10
C ILE A 64 -5.56 0.99 16.03
N TYR A 65 -5.50 1.82 14.99
CA TYR A 65 -4.42 2.78 14.82
C TYR A 65 -4.63 4.02 15.70
N SER A 66 -3.53 4.56 16.22
CA SER A 66 -3.56 5.78 17.04
C SER A 66 -4.07 6.97 16.22
N GLU A 67 -4.57 8.01 16.90
CA GLU A 67 -4.97 9.25 16.22
C GLU A 67 -3.79 9.91 15.50
N GLU A 68 -2.58 9.85 16.09
CA GLU A 68 -1.37 10.36 15.46
C GLU A 68 -1.07 9.65 14.13
N ASP A 69 -1.12 8.31 14.11
CA ASP A 69 -0.88 7.53 12.90
C ASP A 69 -1.96 7.81 11.84
N ARG A 70 -3.23 7.89 12.25
CA ARG A 70 -4.37 8.13 11.35
C ARG A 70 -4.40 9.56 10.79
N SER A 71 -3.87 10.55 11.51
CA SER A 71 -3.81 11.94 11.04
C SER A 71 -2.95 12.13 9.78
N LYS A 72 -2.06 11.18 9.51
CA LYS A 72 -1.16 11.13 8.34
C LYS A 72 -1.74 10.31 7.17
N MET A 73 -2.95 9.77 7.31
CA MET A 73 -3.59 8.89 6.32
C MET A 73 -4.71 9.60 5.55
N PRO A 74 -5.00 9.20 4.30
CA PRO A 74 -6.22 9.61 3.61
C PRO A 74 -7.48 9.24 4.41
N PRO A 75 -8.58 10.03 4.30
CA PRO A 75 -9.79 9.81 5.08
C PRO A 75 -10.37 8.39 5.02
N GLU A 76 -10.32 7.76 3.85
CA GLU A 76 -10.84 6.39 3.65
C GLU A 76 -10.05 5.36 4.48
N LEU A 77 -8.72 5.45 4.49
CA LEU A 77 -7.86 4.62 5.31
C LEU A 77 -7.99 4.96 6.80
N ALA A 78 -7.95 6.24 7.15
CA ALA A 78 -8.03 6.71 8.53
C ALA A 78 -9.35 6.28 9.19
N ASN A 79 -10.46 6.32 8.46
CA ASN A 79 -11.77 5.87 8.94
C ASN A 79 -11.77 4.34 9.15
N ALA A 80 -11.38 3.58 8.12
CA ALA A 80 -11.34 2.12 8.21
C ALA A 80 -10.45 1.62 9.36
N LEU A 81 -9.29 2.24 9.55
CA LEU A 81 -8.30 1.86 10.58
C LEU A 81 -8.57 2.46 11.97
N SER A 82 -9.71 3.14 12.16
CA SER A 82 -10.13 3.68 13.46
C SER A 82 -10.90 2.69 14.34
N HIS A 83 -11.17 1.49 13.82
CA HIS A 83 -11.94 0.44 14.48
C HIS A 83 -11.17 -0.87 14.43
N GLU A 84 -11.51 -1.81 15.31
CA GLU A 84 -10.99 -3.17 15.23
C GLU A 84 -11.50 -3.83 13.94
N ARG A 85 -10.63 -4.56 13.26
CA ARG A 85 -10.92 -5.19 11.97
C ARG A 85 -10.61 -6.67 12.01
N GLU A 86 -11.44 -7.44 11.32
CA GLU A 86 -11.09 -8.82 10.99
C GLU A 86 -9.97 -8.83 9.95
N ALA A 87 -8.96 -9.68 10.17
CA ALA A 87 -7.92 -9.89 9.17
C ALA A 87 -8.50 -10.59 7.94
N VAL A 88 -7.89 -10.35 6.79
CA VAL A 88 -8.17 -11.13 5.59
C VAL A 88 -7.55 -12.50 5.77
N ASP A 89 -8.34 -13.57 5.89
CA ASP A 89 -7.83 -14.93 6.16
C ASP A 89 -6.98 -15.50 5.02
N ASP A 90 -7.36 -15.25 3.76
CA ASP A 90 -6.67 -15.79 2.57
C ASP A 90 -5.29 -15.12 2.40
N SER A 91 -4.23 -15.89 2.66
CA SER A 91 -2.84 -15.40 2.56
C SER A 91 -2.44 -15.02 1.15
N GLU A 92 -3.06 -15.60 0.10
CA GLU A 92 -2.78 -15.19 -1.27
C GLU A 92 -3.29 -13.77 -1.52
N ILE A 93 -4.42 -13.36 -0.95
CA ILE A 93 -4.89 -11.97 -1.10
C ILE A 93 -3.87 -10.99 -0.50
N ARG A 94 -3.37 -11.29 0.70
CA ARG A 94 -2.37 -10.46 1.39
C ARG A 94 -1.06 -10.41 0.59
N GLU A 95 -0.58 -11.57 0.13
CA GLU A 95 0.61 -11.67 -0.71
C GLU A 95 0.48 -10.84 -1.99
N ARG A 96 -0.62 -10.98 -2.74
CA ARG A 96 -0.83 -10.22 -3.99
C ARG A 96 -0.85 -8.71 -3.74
N ALA A 97 -1.42 -8.28 -2.62
CA ALA A 97 -1.42 -6.88 -2.23
C ALA A 97 0.00 -6.38 -1.96
N LEU A 98 0.81 -7.14 -1.21
CA LEU A 98 2.22 -6.80 -0.96
C LEU A 98 3.06 -6.82 -2.23
N GLU A 99 2.90 -7.79 -3.13
CA GLU A 99 3.58 -7.80 -4.42
C GLU A 99 3.26 -6.54 -5.24
N ALA A 100 1.99 -6.11 -5.25
CA ALA A 100 1.57 -4.89 -5.92
C ALA A 100 2.21 -3.64 -5.29
N ILE A 101 2.19 -3.54 -3.95
CA ILE A 101 2.85 -2.46 -3.21
C ILE A 101 4.34 -2.42 -3.54
N TYR A 102 5.02 -3.57 -3.52
CA TYR A 102 6.44 -3.67 -3.85
C TYR A 102 6.74 -3.07 -5.24
N MET A 103 6.00 -3.47 -6.27
CA MET A 103 6.21 -2.94 -7.64
C MET A 103 5.98 -1.43 -7.75
N ILE A 104 5.02 -0.89 -6.99
CA ILE A 104 4.76 0.56 -6.91
C ILE A 104 5.91 1.27 -6.17
N VAL A 105 6.30 0.78 -4.98
CA VAL A 105 7.31 1.39 -4.11
C VAL A 105 8.73 1.28 -4.69
N MET A 106 8.97 0.34 -5.61
CA MET A 106 10.21 0.32 -6.40
C MET A 106 10.41 1.61 -7.18
N GLN A 107 9.32 2.24 -7.65
CA GLN A 107 9.36 3.50 -8.38
C GLN A 107 9.45 4.69 -7.43
N ASP A 108 10.18 5.74 -7.81
CA ASP A 108 10.42 6.89 -6.92
C ASP A 108 9.11 7.64 -6.57
N ASP A 109 8.27 7.92 -7.57
CA ASP A 109 6.97 8.57 -7.34
C ASP A 109 6.00 7.66 -6.55
N GLY A 110 6.05 6.35 -6.81
CA GLY A 110 5.25 5.38 -6.08
C GLY A 110 5.65 5.28 -4.61
N ARG A 111 6.95 5.32 -4.31
CA ARG A 111 7.46 5.37 -2.94
C ARG A 111 7.04 6.65 -2.22
N LYS A 112 7.18 7.82 -2.85
CA LYS A 112 6.72 9.10 -2.28
C LYS A 112 5.22 9.06 -1.97
N ALA A 113 4.42 8.53 -2.89
CA ALA A 113 2.98 8.37 -2.69
C ALA A 113 2.62 7.35 -1.60
N PHE A 114 3.46 6.32 -1.41
CA PHE A 114 3.29 5.35 -0.33
C PHE A 114 3.62 5.94 1.05
N TRP A 115 4.66 6.77 1.15
CA TRP A 115 4.99 7.52 2.37
C TRP A 115 3.90 8.52 2.75
N SER A 116 3.32 9.22 1.77
CA SER A 116 2.29 10.24 2.02
C SER A 116 0.97 9.69 2.57
N VAL A 117 0.77 8.36 2.55
CA VAL A 117 -0.40 7.69 3.12
C VAL A 117 -0.10 6.90 4.40
N ASN A 118 1.06 7.15 5.02
CA ASN A 118 1.56 6.42 6.18
C ASN A 118 1.72 4.90 5.93
N GLY A 119 1.99 4.52 4.68
CA GLY A 119 2.14 3.12 4.25
C GLY A 119 3.16 2.31 5.06
N PRO A 120 4.36 2.83 5.38
CA PRO A 120 5.35 2.09 6.17
C PRO A 120 4.84 1.68 7.55
N ARG A 121 4.12 2.58 8.23
CA ARG A 121 3.52 2.27 9.53
C ARG A 121 2.43 1.20 9.42
N ILE A 122 1.64 1.26 8.34
CA ILE A 122 0.61 0.24 8.08
C ILE A 122 1.25 -1.14 7.92
N LEU A 123 2.31 -1.26 7.11
CA LEU A 123 3.01 -2.52 6.92
C LEU A 123 3.70 -3.03 8.18
N GLN A 124 4.26 -2.14 8.99
CA GLN A 124 4.87 -2.52 10.27
C GLN A 124 3.85 -3.19 11.19
N VAL A 125 2.67 -2.57 11.36
CA VAL A 125 1.60 -3.14 12.18
C VAL A 125 1.07 -4.44 11.59
N GLY A 126 0.92 -4.51 10.26
CA GLY A 126 0.50 -5.74 9.57
C GLY A 126 1.45 -6.91 9.76
N TYR A 127 2.76 -6.65 9.73
CA TYR A 127 3.79 -7.68 9.94
C TYR A 127 3.76 -8.26 11.36
N GLU A 128 3.44 -7.45 12.38
CA GLU A 128 3.37 -7.89 13.78
C GLU A 128 2.34 -9.01 14.01
N ASP A 129 1.28 -9.06 13.18
CA ASP A 129 0.19 -10.03 13.28
C ASP A 129 0.30 -11.17 12.23
N GLU A 130 1.33 -11.18 11.38
CA GLU A 130 1.45 -12.14 10.27
C GLU A 130 2.17 -13.44 10.67
N GLU A 131 1.60 -14.58 10.26
CA GLU A 131 2.12 -15.91 10.57
C GLU A 131 2.49 -16.71 9.31
N ASP A 132 1.99 -16.32 8.14
CA ASP A 132 2.33 -16.97 6.88
C ASP A 132 3.72 -16.52 6.40
N LEU A 133 4.67 -17.47 6.39
CA LEU A 133 6.06 -17.23 6.03
C LEU A 133 6.25 -16.56 4.66
N LYS A 134 5.36 -16.84 3.70
CA LYS A 134 5.44 -16.27 2.36
C LYS A 134 5.03 -14.80 2.38
N VAL A 135 3.98 -14.47 3.12
CA VAL A 135 3.50 -13.10 3.30
C VAL A 135 4.52 -12.29 4.11
N MET A 136 5.11 -12.86 5.17
CA MET A 136 6.20 -12.25 5.92
C MET A 136 7.37 -11.86 5.01
N GLY A 137 7.81 -12.77 4.13
CA GLY A 137 8.86 -12.47 3.16
C GLY A 137 8.50 -11.30 2.23
N ALA A 138 7.24 -11.16 1.83
CA ALA A 138 6.79 -10.03 1.02
C ALA A 138 6.82 -8.69 1.79
N TYR A 139 6.47 -8.67 3.08
CA TYR A 139 6.65 -7.50 3.93
C TYR A 139 8.14 -7.11 4.05
N GLU A 140 9.01 -8.10 4.29
CA GLU A 140 10.45 -7.89 4.47
C GLU A 140 11.13 -7.32 3.22
N LEU A 141 10.69 -7.76 2.03
CA LEU A 141 11.15 -7.19 0.75
C LEU A 141 10.83 -5.70 0.64
N ILE A 142 9.61 -5.29 1.00
CA ILE A 142 9.23 -3.87 1.00
C ILE A 142 10.00 -3.11 2.08
N GLY A 143 10.10 -3.66 3.30
CA GLY A 143 10.86 -3.04 4.40
C GLY A 143 12.32 -2.77 4.02
N SER A 144 12.98 -3.76 3.41
CA SER A 144 14.37 -3.63 2.93
C SER A 144 14.53 -2.51 1.90
N LEU A 145 13.55 -2.36 1.00
CA LEU A 145 13.53 -1.30 -0.01
C LEU A 145 13.36 0.09 0.60
N LEU A 146 12.56 0.21 1.67
CA LEU A 146 12.33 1.48 2.37
C LEU A 146 13.56 1.90 3.20
N VAL A 147 14.22 0.96 3.86
CA VAL A 147 15.45 1.25 4.63
C VAL A 147 16.61 1.61 3.71
N GLY A 148 16.83 0.85 2.63
CA GLY A 148 17.97 1.06 1.73
C GLY A 148 17.94 2.37 0.91
N LYS A 149 16.81 3.08 0.88
CA LYS A 149 16.68 4.40 0.24
C LYS A 149 16.30 5.54 1.20
N GLY A 150 15.79 5.22 2.40
CA GLY A 150 15.40 6.19 3.43
C GLY A 150 16.57 6.98 4.02
N GLU A 151 17.80 6.45 3.95
CA GLU A 151 19.02 7.15 4.37
C GLU A 151 19.36 8.34 3.45
N ILE A 152 18.80 8.41 2.23
CA ILE A 152 19.12 9.49 1.28
C ILE A 152 18.17 10.69 1.44
N GLU A 153 16.96 10.48 1.96
CA GLU A 153 15.93 11.54 2.05
C GLU A 153 15.91 12.27 3.40
N GLN A 154 16.39 11.64 4.51
CA GLN A 154 16.45 12.32 5.81
C GLN A 154 17.62 13.32 5.94
N ASP A 155 18.68 13.17 5.14
CA ASP A 155 19.85 14.07 5.18
C ASP A 155 19.69 15.32 4.29
N GLN A 156 18.67 15.39 3.42
CA GLN A 156 18.48 16.53 2.52
C GLN A 156 17.66 17.68 3.14
N GLU A 157 16.95 17.46 4.25
CA GLU A 157 16.18 18.52 4.93
C GLU A 157 16.98 19.29 6.00
N GLN A 158 18.25 18.96 6.27
CA GLN A 158 19.12 19.68 7.22
C GLN A 158 20.33 20.39 6.58
N GLY A 159 20.38 20.49 5.25
CA GLY A 159 21.58 20.94 4.52
C GLY A 159 21.54 22.31 3.85
N GLU A 160 20.43 23.05 3.86
CA GLU A 160 20.34 24.39 3.25
C GLU A 160 20.02 25.47 4.30
N ASP A 161 20.98 25.74 5.18
CA ASP A 161 21.22 27.13 5.60
C ASP A 161 22.73 27.39 5.69
N LYS A 162 23.23 28.16 4.73
CA LYS A 162 24.57 28.75 4.68
C LYS A 162 24.59 29.76 3.52
N PRO A 163 25.48 30.76 3.53
CA PRO A 163 25.75 31.78 4.54
C PRO A 163 25.79 33.20 3.91
N GLN A 164 25.58 34.26 4.71
CA GLN A 164 26.37 35.52 4.72
C GLN A 164 25.81 36.51 5.73
#